data_AF-A0A015L1A1-F1
#
_entry.id   AF-A0A015L1A1-F1
#
_cell.length_a   1.000
_cell.length_b   1.000
_cell.length_c   1.000
_cell.angle_alpha   90.00
_cell.angle_beta   90.00
_cell.angle_gamma   90.00
#
_symmetry.space_group_name_H-M   'P 1'
#
loop_
_entity.id
_entity.type
_entity.pdbx_description
1 polymer ?
#
loop_
_entity_poly.entity_id
_entity_poly.type
_entity_poly.pdbx_seq_one_letter_code
_entity_poly.pdbx_strand_id
1 'polypeptide(L)'
;MRAEMNDQSENLMSKCGTMNEIRKIAEENPNLKEDLITSLQVPIHLIRDVFSRQALKDDSVTHKDRTAEHIKRKEYMQEFLEHCCKSRHYFFSIKKCGKSTCTICHPIRCSTEDFEQLHHLPDPVPGEDLHYISFEKLYGTPTTEDHRPSFRDAKAKKKKI
;
A
#
# COMPACT_ATOMS: atom_id res chain seq x y z
N MET A 1 12.27 -15.52 -4.37
CA MET A 1 13.28 -16.59 -4.19
C MET A 1 14.65 -15.94 -4.23
N ARG A 2 15.49 -16.19 -3.22
CA ARG A 2 16.90 -15.80 -3.25
C ARG A 2 17.71 -16.89 -3.98
N ALA A 3 18.86 -16.53 -4.54
CA ALA A 3 19.80 -17.53 -5.01
C ALA A 3 20.38 -18.32 -3.82
N GLU A 4 20.92 -19.49 -4.11
CA GLU A 4 21.68 -20.26 -3.12
C GLU A 4 23.01 -19.55 -2.83
N MET A 5 23.39 -19.49 -1.56
CA MET A 5 24.67 -18.96 -1.09
C MET A 5 25.67 -20.11 -0.97
N ASN A 6 26.89 -19.84 -0.50
CA ASN A 6 27.80 -20.92 -0.16
C ASN A 6 27.28 -21.75 1.04
N ASP A 7 27.72 -23.00 1.13
CA ASP A 7 27.29 -23.97 2.14
C ASP A 7 27.41 -23.45 3.58
N GLN A 8 28.44 -22.67 3.87
CA GLN A 8 28.66 -22.10 5.21
C GLN A 8 27.56 -21.10 5.56
N SER A 9 27.27 -20.16 4.66
CA SER A 9 26.22 -19.15 4.84
C SER A 9 24.82 -19.76 4.82
N GLU A 10 24.60 -20.80 4.01
CA GLU A 10 23.35 -21.59 4.06
C GLU A 10 23.16 -22.29 5.40
N ASN A 11 24.22 -22.92 5.93
CA ASN A 11 24.16 -23.57 7.23
C ASN A 11 23.88 -22.57 8.35
N LEU A 12 24.51 -21.39 8.33
CA LEU A 12 24.25 -20.32 9.29
C LEU A 12 22.80 -19.83 9.20
N MET A 13 22.29 -19.57 8.00
CA MET A 13 20.90 -19.13 7.79
C MET A 13 19.87 -20.16 8.24
N SER A 14 20.14 -21.46 8.03
CA SER A 14 19.23 -22.54 8.43
C SER A 14 18.97 -22.59 9.94
N LYS A 15 19.88 -22.01 10.73
CA LYS A 15 19.80 -21.93 12.19
C LYS A 15 19.08 -20.68 12.70
N CYS A 16 18.75 -19.73 11.82
CA CYS A 16 18.03 -18.52 12.19
C CYS A 16 16.52 -18.68 12.01
N GLY A 17 15.74 -18.43 13.06
CA GLY A 17 14.27 -18.39 13.01
C GLY A 17 13.69 -16.98 12.85
N THR A 18 14.48 -15.94 13.13
CA THR A 18 13.98 -14.54 13.11
C THR A 18 14.91 -13.57 12.38
N MET A 19 14.36 -12.43 11.94
CA MET A 19 15.14 -11.36 11.32
C MET A 19 16.18 -10.75 12.27
N ASN A 20 15.95 -10.78 13.59
CA ASN A 20 16.90 -10.25 14.56
C ASN A 20 18.10 -11.19 14.73
N GLU A 21 17.87 -12.51 14.73
CA GLU A 21 18.95 -13.51 14.76
C GLU A 21 19.81 -13.42 13.50
N ILE A 22 19.19 -13.30 12.31
CA ILE A 22 19.93 -13.13 11.04
C ILE A 22 20.85 -11.90 11.13
N ARG A 23 20.34 -10.76 11.62
CA ARG A 23 21.14 -9.54 11.76
C ARG A 23 22.32 -9.74 12.70
N LYS A 24 22.08 -10.34 13.87
CA LYS A 24 23.13 -10.59 14.86
C LYS A 24 24.24 -11.49 14.30
N ILE A 25 23.88 -12.61 13.67
CA ILE A 25 24.88 -13.52 13.08
C ILE A 25 25.63 -12.84 11.93
N ALA A 26 24.96 -12.01 11.13
CA ALA A 26 25.59 -11.27 10.04
C ALA A 26 26.52 -10.14 10.52
N GLU A 27 26.32 -9.61 11.73
CA GLU A 27 27.26 -8.68 12.38
C GLU A 27 28.53 -9.40 12.82
N GLU A 28 28.39 -10.62 13.32
CA GLU A 28 29.52 -11.48 13.73
C GLU A 28 30.22 -12.15 12.54
N ASN A 29 29.54 -12.28 11.40
CA ASN A 29 30.03 -12.96 10.19
C ASN A 29 29.82 -12.09 8.94
N PRO A 30 30.80 -11.24 8.57
CA PRO A 30 30.68 -10.36 7.42
C PRO A 30 30.39 -11.08 6.09
N ASN A 31 30.93 -12.29 5.90
CA ASN A 31 30.69 -13.09 4.70
C ASN A 31 29.20 -13.42 4.52
N LEU A 32 28.50 -13.75 5.60
CA LEU A 32 27.05 -14.02 5.54
C LEU A 32 26.28 -12.79 5.05
N LYS A 33 26.69 -11.58 5.46
CA LYS A 33 26.05 -10.34 5.02
C LYS A 33 26.21 -10.14 3.51
N GLU A 34 27.42 -10.35 2.99
CA GLU A 34 27.72 -10.22 1.55
C GLU A 34 27.00 -11.27 0.71
N ASP A 35 27.02 -12.53 1.16
CA ASP A 35 26.32 -13.64 0.52
C ASP A 35 24.81 -13.39 0.48
N LEU A 36 24.24 -12.89 1.58
CA LEU A 36 22.81 -12.59 1.66
C LEU A 36 22.43 -11.44 0.71
N ILE A 37 23.22 -10.37 0.67
CA ILE A 37 23.00 -9.26 -0.29
C ILE A 37 23.09 -9.77 -1.73
N THR A 38 24.07 -10.61 -2.03
CA THR A 38 24.29 -11.17 -3.37
C THR A 38 23.14 -12.08 -3.77
N SER A 39 22.73 -12.98 -2.89
CA SER A 39 21.62 -13.91 -3.11
C SER A 39 20.29 -13.21 -3.40
N LEU A 40 20.12 -11.99 -2.87
CA LEU A 40 18.92 -11.17 -3.02
C LEU A 40 18.98 -10.20 -4.22
N GLN A 41 20.08 -10.14 -4.98
CA GLN A 41 20.20 -9.20 -6.11
C GLN A 41 19.09 -9.39 -7.15
N VAL A 42 18.77 -10.63 -7.52
CA VAL A 42 17.71 -10.94 -8.50
C VAL A 42 16.35 -10.40 -8.05
N PRO A 43 15.82 -10.74 -6.86
CA PRO A 43 14.56 -10.18 -6.40
C PRO A 43 14.61 -8.66 -6.18
N ILE A 44 15.75 -8.09 -5.76
CA ILE A 44 15.93 -6.64 -5.64
C ILE A 44 15.79 -5.96 -7.01
N HIS A 45 16.44 -6.48 -8.05
CA HIS A 45 16.33 -5.96 -9.41
C HIS A 45 14.91 -6.08 -9.95
N LEU A 46 14.26 -7.23 -9.76
CA LEU A 46 12.88 -7.40 -10.18
C LEU A 46 11.96 -6.33 -9.57
N ILE A 47 12.06 -6.09 -8.27
CA ILE A 47 11.28 -5.06 -7.59
C ILE A 47 11.64 -3.69 -8.15
N ARG A 48 12.94 -3.37 -8.30
CA ARG A 48 13.39 -2.10 -8.87
C ARG A 48 12.82 -1.87 -10.27
N ASP A 49 12.85 -2.89 -11.15
CA ASP A 49 12.32 -2.80 -12.51
C ASP A 49 10.80 -2.64 -12.55
N VAL A 50 10.08 -3.24 -11.60
CA VAL A 50 8.64 -2.97 -11.44
C VAL A 50 8.43 -1.50 -11.08
N PHE A 51 9.16 -0.96 -10.12
CA PHE A 51 9.09 0.46 -9.76
C PHE A 51 9.55 1.39 -10.91
N SER A 52 10.56 1.02 -11.69
CA SER A 52 11.02 1.82 -12.83
C SER A 52 10.01 1.79 -13.99
N ARG A 53 9.35 0.65 -14.23
CA ARG A 53 8.26 0.53 -15.23
C ARG A 53 6.98 1.19 -14.76
N GLN A 54 6.70 1.10 -13.46
CA GLN A 54 5.69 1.90 -12.79
C GLN A 54 6.28 3.28 -12.52
N ALA A 55 6.61 4.01 -13.60
CA ALA A 55 6.88 5.43 -13.49
C ALA A 55 5.64 6.07 -12.84
N LEU A 56 5.72 6.29 -11.53
CA LEU A 56 4.89 7.29 -10.89
C LEU A 56 5.17 8.54 -11.69
N LYS A 57 4.11 9.21 -12.15
CA LYS A 57 4.27 10.45 -12.92
C LYS A 57 5.00 11.54 -12.12
N ASP A 58 5.15 11.30 -10.83
CA ASP A 58 6.06 11.96 -9.92
C ASP A 58 7.44 11.30 -9.92
N ASP A 59 8.39 11.88 -10.65
CA ASP A 59 9.79 11.45 -10.64
C ASP A 59 10.46 11.61 -9.25
N SER A 60 9.78 12.27 -8.29
CA SER A 60 10.31 12.49 -6.94
C SER A 60 10.17 11.29 -6.01
N VAL A 61 9.29 10.32 -6.30
CA VAL A 61 9.09 9.12 -5.47
C VAL A 61 9.95 7.98 -5.99
N THR A 62 10.85 7.49 -5.14
CA THR A 62 11.86 6.50 -5.49
C THR A 62 11.83 5.32 -4.51
N HIS A 63 12.57 4.25 -4.83
CA HIS A 63 12.76 3.11 -3.92
C HIS A 63 13.42 3.47 -2.57
N LYS A 64 13.95 4.70 -2.42
CA LYS A 64 14.51 5.21 -1.16
C LYS A 64 13.42 5.76 -0.23
N ASP A 65 12.22 6.05 -0.73
CA ASP A 65 11.10 6.62 0.02
C ASP A 65 10.32 5.52 0.76
N ARG A 66 10.98 4.90 1.74
CA ARG A 66 10.52 3.68 2.42
C ARG A 66 9.59 3.90 3.61
N THR A 67 9.24 5.14 3.92
CA THR A 67 8.44 5.51 5.11
C THR A 67 7.32 6.46 4.73
N ALA A 68 6.25 6.48 5.52
CA ALA A 68 5.18 7.45 5.35
C ALA A 68 5.70 8.91 5.44
N GLU A 69 6.71 9.15 6.26
CA GLU A 69 7.35 10.46 6.41
C GLU A 69 8.10 10.90 5.14
N HIS A 70 8.76 9.96 4.45
CA HIS A 70 9.38 10.28 3.15
C HIS A 70 8.34 10.69 2.12
N ILE A 71 7.21 9.98 2.08
CA ILE A 71 6.11 10.26 1.13
C ILE A 71 5.42 11.60 1.45
N LYS A 72 5.25 11.95 2.73
CA LYS A 72 4.68 13.24 3.15
C LYS A 72 5.44 14.45 2.63
N ARG A 73 6.75 14.31 2.39
CA ARG A 73 7.63 15.38 1.89
C ARG A 73 7.60 15.54 0.37
N LYS A 74 6.80 14.73 -0.34
CA LYS A 74 6.67 14.76 -1.80
C LYS A 74 5.40 15.51 -2.14
N GLU A 75 5.53 16.79 -2.48
CA GLU A 75 4.39 17.70 -2.69
C GLU A 75 3.43 17.18 -3.77
N TYR A 76 3.94 16.81 -4.95
CA TYR A 76 3.11 16.29 -6.03
C TYR A 76 2.38 14.99 -5.63
N MET A 77 3.04 14.09 -4.88
CA MET A 77 2.37 12.91 -4.34
C MET A 77 1.27 13.29 -3.35
N GLN A 78 1.45 14.29 -2.49
CA GLN A 78 0.37 14.76 -1.60
C GLN A 78 -0.80 15.32 -2.42
N GLU A 79 -0.53 16.15 -3.43
CA GLU A 79 -1.56 16.66 -4.34
C GLU A 79 -2.34 15.53 -5.03
N PHE A 80 -1.64 14.49 -5.49
CA PHE A 80 -2.28 13.33 -6.11
C PHE A 80 -3.14 12.53 -5.11
N LEU A 81 -2.64 12.32 -3.89
CA LEU A 81 -3.36 11.63 -2.83
C LEU A 81 -4.65 12.38 -2.47
N GLU A 82 -4.60 13.70 -2.35
CA GLU A 82 -5.78 14.54 -2.08
C GLU A 82 -6.74 14.58 -3.28
N HIS A 83 -6.21 14.62 -4.50
CA HIS A 83 -6.99 14.79 -5.71
C HIS A 83 -7.73 13.51 -6.16
N CYS A 84 -7.09 12.34 -6.03
CA CYS A 84 -7.55 11.09 -6.65
C CYS A 84 -7.74 9.94 -5.68
N CYS A 85 -7.30 10.07 -4.42
CA CYS A 85 -7.37 8.96 -3.48
C CYS A 85 -8.44 9.20 -2.41
N LYS A 86 -9.11 8.11 -2.03
CA LYS A 86 -9.93 8.06 -0.82
C LYS A 86 -9.31 7.02 0.10
N SER A 87 -8.70 7.52 1.17
CA SER A 87 -8.18 6.71 2.27
C SER A 87 -9.24 6.55 3.35
N ARG A 88 -9.58 5.31 3.69
CA ARG A 88 -10.48 4.91 4.78
C ARG A 88 -9.77 3.94 5.69
N HIS A 89 -10.39 3.64 6.83
CA HIS A 89 -9.82 2.69 7.80
C HIS A 89 -9.60 1.28 7.23
N TYR A 90 -10.49 0.80 6.36
CA TYR A 90 -10.43 -0.57 5.81
C TYR A 90 -9.99 -0.66 4.36
N PHE A 91 -9.95 0.47 3.63
CA PHE A 91 -9.57 0.46 2.24
C PHE A 91 -8.90 1.75 1.83
N PHE A 92 -8.11 1.65 0.78
CA PHE A 92 -7.55 2.77 0.05
C PHE A 92 -7.95 2.62 -1.40
N SER A 93 -8.58 3.63 -1.97
CA SER A 93 -9.07 3.59 -3.35
C SER A 93 -8.50 4.76 -4.15
N ILE A 94 -8.11 4.48 -5.39
CA ILE A 94 -7.62 5.48 -6.33
C ILE A 94 -8.62 5.56 -7.48
N LYS A 95 -9.17 6.75 -7.72
CA LYS A 95 -9.99 7.04 -8.90
C LYS A 95 -9.54 8.39 -9.45
N LYS A 96 -9.14 8.42 -10.73
CA LYS A 96 -8.79 9.68 -11.42
C LYS A 96 -9.99 10.64 -11.44
N CYS A 97 -9.78 11.91 -11.79
CA CYS A 97 -10.89 12.87 -11.89
C CYS A 97 -11.66 12.83 -13.23
N GLY A 98 -11.17 12.08 -14.23
CA GLY A 98 -11.78 11.96 -15.57
C GLY A 98 -11.50 13.13 -16.51
N LYS A 99 -10.96 14.25 -16.03
CA LYS A 99 -10.66 15.42 -16.88
C LYS A 99 -9.41 15.16 -17.75
N SER A 100 -9.55 15.26 -19.07
CA SER A 100 -8.45 15.05 -20.03
C SER A 100 -7.31 16.06 -19.88
N THR A 101 -7.62 17.27 -19.41
CA THR A 101 -6.64 18.35 -19.18
C THR A 101 -6.03 18.35 -17.78
N CYS A 102 -6.36 17.36 -16.94
CA CYS A 102 -5.82 17.31 -15.57
C CYS A 102 -4.31 17.06 -15.59
N THR A 103 -3.53 17.98 -15.02
CA THR A 103 -2.07 17.86 -14.89
C THR A 103 -1.65 16.96 -13.71
N ILE A 104 -2.55 16.73 -12.75
CA ILE A 104 -2.27 15.90 -11.56
C ILE A 104 -2.42 14.41 -11.89
N CYS A 105 -3.56 13.98 -12.44
CA CYS A 105 -3.81 12.55 -12.69
C CYS A 105 -3.72 12.15 -14.16
N HIS A 106 -3.68 13.11 -15.09
CA HIS A 106 -3.68 12.92 -16.54
C HIS A 106 -4.91 12.15 -17.06
N PRO A 107 -5.10 12.07 -18.40
CA PRO A 107 -6.23 11.34 -18.97
C PRO A 107 -6.39 9.91 -18.43
N ILE A 108 -7.66 9.50 -18.37
CA ILE A 108 -8.04 8.10 -18.17
C ILE A 108 -7.60 7.27 -19.38
N ARG A 109 -7.34 5.97 -19.16
CA ARG A 109 -6.91 5.05 -20.22
C ARG A 109 -8.05 4.17 -20.75
N CYS A 110 -9.19 4.15 -20.06
CA CYS A 110 -10.41 3.46 -20.48
C CYS A 110 -11.34 4.44 -21.23
N SER A 111 -12.45 3.91 -21.74
CA SER A 111 -13.50 4.74 -22.33
C SER A 111 -14.13 5.65 -21.26
N THR A 112 -14.72 6.75 -21.71
CA THR A 112 -15.49 7.63 -20.82
C THR A 112 -16.70 6.90 -20.23
N GLU A 113 -17.37 6.06 -21.04
CA GLU A 113 -18.53 5.28 -20.63
C GLU A 113 -18.21 4.30 -19.49
N ASP A 114 -17.12 3.53 -19.61
CA ASP A 114 -16.68 2.64 -18.53
C ASP A 114 -16.31 3.44 -17.28
N PHE A 115 -15.65 4.58 -17.47
CA PHE A 115 -15.16 5.40 -16.36
C PHE A 115 -16.29 6.03 -15.55
N GLU A 116 -17.36 6.45 -16.20
CA GLU A 116 -18.54 7.05 -15.56
C GLU A 116 -19.25 6.05 -14.62
N GLN A 117 -19.17 4.76 -14.92
CA GLN A 117 -19.73 3.69 -14.09
C GLN A 117 -18.87 3.37 -12.85
N LEU A 118 -17.63 3.86 -12.80
CA LEU A 118 -16.73 3.61 -11.67
C LEU A 118 -17.01 4.58 -10.52
N HIS A 119 -17.19 4.05 -9.32
CA HIS A 119 -17.29 4.83 -8.09
C HIS A 119 -16.27 4.34 -7.05
N HIS A 120 -15.95 5.20 -6.08
CA HIS A 120 -15.21 4.74 -4.91
C HIS A 120 -16.01 3.68 -4.16
N LEU A 121 -15.30 2.75 -3.51
CA LEU A 121 -15.94 1.77 -2.64
C LEU A 121 -16.75 2.47 -1.54
N PRO A 122 -17.97 2.00 -1.24
CA PRO A 122 -18.76 2.53 -0.14
C PRO A 122 -18.21 2.06 1.20
N ASP A 123 -18.39 2.88 2.23
CA ASP A 123 -18.15 2.53 3.62
C ASP A 123 -19.29 1.62 4.13
N PRO A 124 -19.08 0.76 5.15
CA PRO A 124 -20.14 -0.09 5.69
C PRO A 124 -21.27 0.75 6.31
N VAL A 125 -22.50 0.59 5.83
CA VAL A 125 -23.70 1.28 6.37
C VAL A 125 -24.68 0.24 6.94
N PRO A 126 -25.08 0.35 8.21
CA PRO A 126 -26.00 -0.61 8.84
C PRO A 126 -27.38 -0.50 8.21
N GLY A 127 -28.00 -1.65 7.94
CA GLY A 127 -29.38 -1.76 7.49
C GLY A 127 -30.38 -1.69 8.64
N GLU A 128 -31.65 -1.90 8.30
CA GLU A 128 -32.74 -1.99 9.27
C GLU A 128 -32.79 -3.37 9.94
N ASP A 129 -32.38 -4.41 9.20
CA ASP A 129 -32.04 -5.70 9.76
C ASP A 129 -30.60 -5.65 10.31
N LEU A 130 -30.23 -6.57 11.20
CA LEU A 130 -28.92 -6.59 11.89
C LEU A 130 -27.70 -6.82 10.96
N HIS A 131 -27.84 -6.55 9.66
CA HIS A 131 -26.84 -6.66 8.61
C HIS A 131 -26.47 -5.28 8.05
N TYR A 132 -25.40 -5.26 7.25
CA TYR A 132 -25.04 -4.08 6.47
C TYR A 132 -25.87 -4.02 5.18
N ILE A 133 -26.16 -2.81 4.72
CA ILE A 133 -26.77 -2.58 3.41
C ILE A 133 -25.86 -3.18 2.33
N SER A 134 -26.46 -3.82 1.32
CA SER A 134 -25.70 -4.48 0.25
C SER A 134 -24.87 -3.49 -0.57
N PHE A 135 -23.80 -4.01 -1.18
CA PHE A 135 -22.90 -3.21 -2.01
C PHE A 135 -23.65 -2.57 -3.19
N GLU A 136 -24.54 -3.32 -3.85
CA GLU A 136 -25.27 -2.86 -5.03
C GLU A 136 -26.13 -1.64 -4.72
N LYS A 137 -26.72 -1.59 -3.52
CA LYS A 137 -27.53 -0.46 -3.07
C LYS A 137 -26.70 0.76 -2.68
N LEU A 138 -25.46 0.56 -2.21
CA LEU A 138 -24.58 1.65 -1.78
C LEU A 138 -23.62 2.14 -2.87
N TYR A 139 -23.33 1.34 -3.89
CA TYR A 139 -22.33 1.70 -4.90
C TYR A 139 -22.75 2.96 -5.65
N GLY A 140 -21.84 3.94 -5.73
CA GLY A 140 -22.12 5.26 -6.30
C GLY A 140 -22.82 6.25 -5.37
N THR A 141 -23.20 5.84 -4.15
CA THR A 141 -23.79 6.74 -3.14
C THR A 141 -22.73 7.28 -2.17
N PRO A 142 -22.92 8.49 -1.61
CA PRO A 142 -22.05 9.02 -0.56
C PRO A 142 -22.18 8.22 0.75
N THR A 143 -21.06 7.81 1.32
CA THR A 143 -20.98 7.11 2.62
C THR A 143 -19.90 7.71 3.52
N THR A 144 -19.99 7.45 4.83
CA THR A 144 -19.03 7.90 5.86
C THR A 144 -18.51 6.74 6.70
N GLU A 145 -17.41 6.96 7.41
CA GLU A 145 -16.81 5.94 8.28
C GLU A 145 -17.50 5.78 9.64
N ASP A 146 -18.62 6.47 9.89
CA ASP A 146 -19.24 6.57 11.22
C ASP A 146 -19.69 5.22 11.78
N HIS A 147 -20.00 4.28 10.89
CA HIS A 147 -20.51 2.96 11.25
C HIS A 147 -19.49 1.83 11.15
N ARG A 148 -18.20 2.15 10.98
CA ARG A 148 -17.14 1.14 10.97
C ARG A 148 -17.13 0.36 12.31
N PRO A 149 -17.09 -0.99 12.29
CA PRO A 149 -17.13 -1.81 13.49
C PRO A 149 -16.16 -1.35 14.60
N SER A 150 -14.90 -1.08 14.23
CA SER A 150 -13.85 -0.68 15.17
C SER A 150 -14.13 0.62 15.92
N PHE A 151 -14.98 1.50 15.37
CA PHE A 151 -15.31 2.79 15.98
C PHE A 151 -16.50 2.70 16.94
N ARG A 152 -17.43 1.76 16.71
CA ARG A 152 -18.58 1.54 17.60
C ARG A 152 -18.11 1.05 18.98
N ASP A 153 -17.15 0.13 18.99
CA ASP A 153 -16.57 -0.39 20.24
C ASP A 153 -15.74 0.67 20.99
N ALA A 154 -15.03 1.53 20.25
CA ALA A 154 -14.27 2.63 20.84
C ALA A 154 -15.17 3.68 21.52
N LYS A 155 -16.33 4.00 20.92
CA LYS A 155 -17.34 4.88 21.54
C LYS A 155 -18.03 4.23 22.75
N ALA A 156 -18.33 2.94 22.69
CA ALA A 156 -18.91 2.20 23.81
C ALA A 156 -17.99 2.14 25.03
N LYS A 157 -16.67 2.01 24.82
CA LYS A 157 -15.66 2.07 25.90
C LYS A 157 -15.51 3.47 26.49
N LYS A 158 -15.60 4.54 25.69
CA LYS A 158 -15.51 5.93 26.17
C LYS A 158 -16.72 6.39 27.00
N LYS A 159 -17.89 5.77 26.86
CA LYS A 159 -19.08 6.06 27.68
C LYS A 159 -19.07 5.40 29.07
N LYS A 160 -18.06 4.59 29.38
CA LYS A 160 -17.92 3.87 30.66
C LYS A 160 -16.86 4.46 31.59
N ILE A 161 -16.46 5.72 31.39
CA ILE A 161 -15.55 6.47 32.27
C ILE A 161 -16.30 7.70 32.77
#